data_AF-A0A7X2TFM6-F1
#
_entry.id   AF-A0A7X2TFM6-F1
#
_cell.length_a   1.000
_cell.length_b   1.000
_cell.length_c   1.000
_cell.angle_alpha   90.00
_cell.angle_beta   90.00
_cell.angle_gamma   90.00
#
_symmetry.space_group_name_H-M   'P 1'
#
loop_
_entity.id
_entity.type
_entity.pdbx_description
1 polymer ?
#
loop_
_entity_poly.entity_id
_entity_poly.type
_entity_poly.pdbx_seq_one_letter_code
_entity_poly.pdbx_strand_id
1 'polypeptide(L)'
;MRKLRSAVGASLAETLVTILLLSIILSAVVAGIPAVMSVYREVRLKADAQTLLATAVTAVTDELRYAEDVQYSADYTFYSSKRSATIALVNSTYGTESTSSDLSDHGIFIQNITTKNTTPLLTKQTQTLGLYASLTPGSMENGCIVYTVSVISSDGKVIESTALKVRPISSYQG
;
A
#
# COMPACT_ATOMS: atom_id res chain seq x y z
N MET A 1 -73.49 0.70 4.80
CA MET A 1 -72.33 -0.19 5.07
C MET A 1 -71.93 -0.88 3.76
N ARG A 2 -70.84 -0.44 3.13
CA ARG A 2 -70.36 -0.96 1.82
C ARG A 2 -69.40 -2.11 2.10
N LYS A 3 -69.79 -3.34 1.72
CA LYS A 3 -68.96 -4.55 1.86
C LYS A 3 -67.74 -4.43 0.94
N LEU A 4 -66.55 -4.28 1.53
CA LEU A 4 -65.28 -4.54 0.87
C LEU A 4 -65.13 -6.06 0.76
N ARG A 5 -65.58 -6.66 -0.36
CA ARG A 5 -65.13 -7.98 -0.79
C ARG A 5 -64.15 -7.76 -1.94
N SER A 6 -62.90 -7.46 -1.60
CA SER A 6 -61.80 -7.65 -2.54
C SER A 6 -61.39 -9.11 -2.45
N ALA A 7 -61.44 -9.82 -3.56
CA ALA A 7 -61.10 -11.24 -3.63
C ALA A 7 -59.60 -11.42 -3.34
N VAL A 8 -59.30 -11.92 -2.14
CA VAL A 8 -57.96 -12.31 -1.73
C VAL A 8 -57.70 -13.70 -2.29
N GLY A 9 -57.07 -13.75 -3.46
CA GLY A 9 -56.60 -14.96 -4.10
C GLY A 9 -55.84 -14.56 -5.37
N ALA A 10 -54.51 -14.57 -5.30
CA ALA A 10 -53.68 -14.29 -6.48
C ALA A 10 -54.07 -15.27 -7.59
N SER A 11 -54.38 -14.74 -8.78
CA SER A 11 -54.67 -15.56 -9.94
C SER A 11 -53.48 -16.48 -10.22
N LEU A 12 -53.71 -17.74 -10.62
CA LEU A 12 -52.65 -18.71 -10.91
C LEU A 12 -51.68 -18.19 -11.99
N ALA A 13 -52.17 -17.36 -12.91
CA ALA A 13 -51.36 -16.66 -13.90
C ALA A 13 -50.49 -15.56 -13.27
N GLU A 14 -50.98 -14.87 -12.25
CA GLU A 14 -50.28 -13.80 -11.53
C GLU A 14 -49.13 -14.35 -10.67
N THR A 15 -49.34 -15.51 -10.04
CA THR A 15 -48.27 -16.25 -9.34
C THR A 15 -47.20 -16.76 -10.32
N LEU A 16 -47.59 -17.14 -11.54
CA LEU A 16 -46.66 -17.65 -12.54
C LEU A 16 -45.82 -16.52 -13.16
N VAL A 17 -46.44 -15.36 -13.40
CA VAL A 17 -45.74 -14.15 -13.83
C VAL A 17 -44.79 -13.62 -12.76
N THR A 18 -45.19 -13.64 -11.49
CA THR A 18 -44.30 -13.22 -10.40
C THR A 18 -43.09 -14.14 -10.24
N ILE A 19 -43.27 -15.46 -10.32
CA ILE A 19 -42.14 -16.41 -10.30
C ILE A 19 -41.22 -16.19 -11.52
N LEU A 20 -41.79 -15.97 -12.70
CA LEU A 20 -41.02 -15.65 -13.91
C LEU A 20 -40.18 -14.39 -13.71
N LEU A 21 -40.79 -13.28 -13.25
CA LEU A 21 -40.08 -12.03 -12.98
C LEU A 21 -38.98 -12.22 -11.92
N LEU A 22 -39.27 -12.94 -10.84
CA LEU A 22 -38.29 -13.23 -9.79
C LEU A 22 -37.11 -14.05 -10.32
N SER A 23 -37.35 -15.04 -11.19
CA SER A 23 -36.26 -15.84 -11.79
C SER A 23 -35.35 -15.01 -12.69
N ILE A 24 -35.91 -14.08 -13.45
CA ILE A 24 -35.14 -13.16 -14.30
C ILE A 24 -34.30 -12.23 -13.41
N ILE A 25 -34.87 -11.69 -12.32
CA ILE A 25 -34.14 -10.84 -11.38
C ILE A 25 -33.03 -11.62 -10.67
N LEU A 26 -33.31 -12.83 -10.17
CA LEU A 26 -32.32 -13.66 -9.49
C LEU A 26 -31.14 -14.00 -10.40
N SER A 27 -31.42 -14.39 -11.65
CA SER A 27 -30.35 -14.73 -12.61
C SER A 27 -29.46 -13.52 -12.92
N ALA A 28 -30.05 -12.33 -13.09
CA ALA A 28 -29.28 -11.10 -13.28
C ALA A 28 -28.38 -10.77 -12.07
N VAL A 29 -28.88 -10.97 -10.84
CA VAL A 29 -28.09 -10.75 -9.61
C VAL A 29 -26.94 -11.75 -9.50
N VAL A 30 -27.21 -13.05 -9.73
CA VAL A 30 -26.19 -14.11 -9.66
C VAL A 30 -25.06 -13.87 -10.67
N ALA A 31 -25.39 -13.43 -11.88
CA ALA A 31 -24.40 -13.10 -12.90
C ALA A 31 -23.63 -11.79 -12.59
N GLY A 32 -24.25 -10.83 -11.91
CA GLY A 32 -23.65 -9.53 -11.60
C GLY A 32 -22.68 -9.53 -10.42
N ILE A 33 -22.91 -10.38 -9.40
CA ILE A 33 -22.09 -10.41 -8.18
C ILE A 33 -20.58 -10.62 -8.47
N PRO A 34 -20.15 -11.58 -9.31
CA PRO A 34 -18.73 -11.79 -9.59
C PRO A 34 -18.05 -10.56 -10.20
N ALA A 35 -18.73 -9.85 -11.12
CA ALA A 35 -18.19 -8.65 -11.77
C ALA A 35 -18.05 -7.48 -10.79
N VAL A 36 -19.01 -7.30 -9.88
CA VAL A 36 -18.91 -6.27 -8.84
C VAL A 36 -17.81 -6.61 -7.84
N MET A 37 -17.69 -7.89 -7.48
CA MET A 37 -16.64 -8.37 -6.57
C MET A 37 -15.23 -8.18 -7.15
N SER A 38 -15.03 -8.41 -8.45
CA SER A 38 -13.73 -8.19 -9.08
C SER A 38 -13.33 -6.72 -9.05
N VAL A 39 -14.25 -5.82 -9.42
CA VAL A 39 -14.02 -4.38 -9.35
C VAL A 39 -13.77 -3.92 -7.91
N TYR A 40 -14.56 -4.41 -6.96
CA TYR A 40 -14.37 -4.10 -5.54
C TYR A 40 -12.98 -4.51 -5.05
N ARG A 41 -12.50 -5.70 -5.44
CA ARG A 41 -11.16 -6.18 -5.09
C ARG A 41 -10.07 -5.27 -5.65
N GLU A 42 -10.18 -4.85 -6.90
CA GLU A 42 -9.22 -3.94 -7.53
C GLU A 42 -9.21 -2.56 -6.87
N VAL A 43 -10.39 -1.99 -6.62
CA VAL A 43 -10.54 -0.71 -5.93
C VAL A 43 -9.94 -0.78 -4.53
N ARG A 44 -10.22 -1.86 -3.79
CA ARG A 44 -9.69 -2.07 -2.45
C ARG A 44 -8.17 -2.22 -2.46
N LEU A 45 -7.62 -3.00 -3.39
CA LEU A 45 -6.17 -3.16 -3.53
C LEU A 45 -5.48 -1.82 -3.82
N LYS A 46 -6.07 -1.00 -4.70
CA LYS A 46 -5.53 0.33 -5.01
C LYS A 46 -5.60 1.28 -3.82
N ALA A 47 -6.71 1.29 -3.08
CA ALA A 47 -6.88 2.13 -1.89
C ALA A 47 -5.88 1.75 -0.78
N ASP A 48 -5.69 0.46 -0.53
CA ASP A 48 -4.68 -0.05 0.41
C ASP A 48 -3.26 0.32 -0.05
N ALA A 49 -2.96 0.19 -1.35
CA ALA A 49 -1.66 0.58 -1.92
C ALA A 49 -1.37 2.08 -1.72
N GLN A 50 -2.35 2.94 -1.94
CA GLN A 50 -2.20 4.38 -1.71
C GLN A 50 -1.99 4.70 -0.23
N THR A 51 -2.69 4.01 0.66
CA THR A 51 -2.52 4.17 2.11
C THR A 51 -1.13 3.72 2.57
N LEU A 52 -0.66 2.56 2.08
CA LEU A 52 0.69 2.07 2.35
C LEU A 52 1.74 3.02 1.79
N LEU A 53 1.56 3.52 0.57
CA LEU A 53 2.48 4.48 -0.05
C LEU A 53 2.57 5.76 0.78
N ALA A 54 1.44 6.36 1.15
CA ALA A 54 1.42 7.58 1.96
C ALA A 54 2.11 7.37 3.31
N THR A 55 1.88 6.21 3.94
CA THR A 55 2.52 5.84 5.21
C THR A 55 4.04 5.67 5.05
N ALA A 56 4.47 4.96 4.00
CA ALA A 56 5.88 4.76 3.68
C ALA A 56 6.59 6.08 3.37
N VAL A 57 5.97 6.92 2.55
CA VAL A 57 6.45 8.27 2.20
C VAL A 57 6.64 9.11 3.47
N THR A 58 5.64 9.11 4.36
CA THR A 58 5.71 9.85 5.62
C THR A 58 6.86 9.35 6.48
N ALA A 59 6.98 8.03 6.67
CA ALA A 59 8.04 7.44 7.47
C ALA A 59 9.45 7.69 6.89
N VAL A 60 9.61 7.58 5.57
CA VAL A 60 10.87 7.89 4.88
C VAL A 60 11.20 9.38 5.05
N THR A 61 10.24 10.26 4.81
CA THR A 61 10.44 11.71 4.95
C THR A 61 10.82 12.09 6.37
N ASP A 62 10.18 11.49 7.38
CA ASP A 62 10.48 11.74 8.79
C ASP A 62 11.90 11.32 9.18
N GLU A 63 12.41 10.20 8.66
CA GLU A 63 13.82 9.82 8.89
C GLU A 63 14.80 10.74 8.14
N LEU A 64 14.47 11.15 6.91
CA LEU A 64 15.33 12.03 6.09
C LEU A 64 15.34 13.49 6.55
N ARG A 65 14.28 13.95 7.22
CA ARG A 65 14.18 15.33 7.71
C ARG A 65 15.30 15.70 8.69
N TYR A 66 15.71 14.74 9.51
CA TYR A 66 16.78 14.86 10.50
C TYR A 66 18.10 14.24 10.03
N ALA A 67 18.29 14.11 8.72
CA ALA A 67 19.53 13.63 8.14
C ALA A 67 20.62 14.71 8.19
N GLU A 68 21.81 14.32 8.61
CA GLU A 68 23.02 15.14 8.65
C GLU A 68 24.16 14.40 7.94
N ASP A 69 25.18 15.13 7.49
CA ASP A 69 26.36 14.56 6.81
C ASP A 69 26.01 13.54 5.71
N VAL A 70 25.08 13.92 4.85
CA VAL A 70 24.55 13.03 3.82
C VAL A 70 25.60 12.76 2.75
N GLN A 71 25.90 11.48 2.52
CA GLN A 71 26.81 11.01 1.49
C GLN A 71 26.07 10.14 0.48
N TYR A 72 26.43 10.25 -0.80
CA TYR A 72 25.86 9.46 -1.88
C TYR A 72 26.98 8.74 -2.64
N SER A 73 26.85 7.42 -2.77
CA SER A 73 27.80 6.57 -3.52
C SER A 73 27.07 5.57 -4.41
N ALA A 74 26.09 4.87 -3.85
CA ALA A 74 25.14 4.01 -4.57
C ALA A 74 23.78 4.02 -3.86
N ASP A 75 23.84 4.03 -2.53
CA ASP A 75 22.77 4.41 -1.62
C ASP A 75 23.15 5.69 -0.86
N TYR A 76 22.17 6.32 -0.21
CA TYR A 76 22.43 7.40 0.72
C TYR A 76 22.80 6.86 2.10
N THR A 77 23.89 7.36 2.66
CA THR A 77 24.22 7.22 4.08
C THR A 77 24.17 8.59 4.73
N PHE A 78 23.67 8.65 5.95
CA PHE A 78 23.55 9.91 6.69
C PHE A 78 23.57 9.66 8.19
N TYR A 79 24.01 10.65 8.95
CA TYR A 79 23.84 10.65 10.39
C TYR A 79 22.39 11.02 10.73
N SER A 80 21.73 10.18 11.53
CA SER A 80 20.37 10.45 12.02
C SER A 80 20.43 10.91 13.46
N SER A 81 20.13 12.18 13.70
CA SER A 81 20.10 12.77 15.06
C SER A 81 18.99 12.17 15.93
N LYS A 82 17.96 11.58 15.31
CA LYS A 82 16.91 10.80 16.00
C LYS A 82 17.44 9.49 16.60
N ARG A 83 18.45 8.89 15.97
CA ARG A 83 18.99 7.56 16.32
C ARG A 83 20.42 7.59 16.83
N SER A 84 21.04 8.77 16.82
CA SER A 84 22.44 9.01 17.19
C SER A 84 23.42 8.07 16.47
N ALA A 85 23.17 7.78 15.19
CA ALA A 85 23.95 6.82 14.41
C ALA A 85 23.94 7.13 12.91
N THR A 86 24.98 6.69 12.21
CA THR A 86 25.00 6.69 10.73
C THR A 86 24.17 5.53 10.20
N ILE A 87 23.19 5.86 9.37
CA ILE A 87 22.22 4.92 8.83
C ILE A 87 22.10 5.03 7.30
N ALA A 88 21.49 4.01 6.70
CA ALA A 88 20.93 4.06 5.35
C ALA A 88 19.52 3.47 5.36
N LEU A 89 18.70 3.93 4.42
CA LEU A 89 17.44 3.27 4.10
C LEU A 89 17.71 2.21 3.03
N VAL A 90 17.31 0.98 3.30
CA VAL A 90 17.56 -0.18 2.42
C VAL A 90 16.29 -1.01 2.25
N ASN A 91 16.20 -1.74 1.15
CA ASN A 91 15.17 -2.78 0.99
C ASN A 91 15.68 -4.08 1.62
N SER A 92 14.86 -4.72 2.44
CA SER A 92 15.20 -6.01 3.08
C SER A 92 13.93 -6.81 3.37
N THR A 93 14.07 -7.99 3.96
CA THR A 93 12.97 -8.91 4.25
C THR A 93 12.65 -8.97 5.75
N TYR A 94 11.38 -9.16 6.09
CA TYR A 94 10.95 -9.46 7.45
C TYR A 94 11.33 -10.89 7.81
N GLY A 95 11.99 -11.05 8.96
CA GLY A 95 12.39 -12.35 9.50
C GLY A 95 13.90 -12.51 9.56
N THR A 96 14.34 -13.72 9.88
CA THR A 96 15.76 -14.08 10.05
C THR A 96 16.43 -14.48 8.73
N GLU A 97 15.66 -14.64 7.65
CA GLU A 97 16.19 -15.04 6.34
C GLU A 97 16.31 -13.83 5.43
N SER A 98 17.55 -13.43 5.13
CA SER A 98 17.89 -12.28 4.27
C SER A 98 17.52 -12.48 2.79
N THR A 99 16.92 -13.62 2.42
CA THR A 99 16.65 -14.01 1.04
C THR A 99 15.30 -14.74 0.93
N SER A 100 14.20 -14.11 1.38
CA SER A 100 12.86 -14.66 1.16
C SER A 100 12.47 -14.53 -0.31
N SER A 101 12.03 -15.65 -0.90
CA SER A 101 11.43 -15.71 -2.24
C SER A 101 10.01 -15.13 -2.25
N ASP A 102 9.37 -15.00 -1.08
CA ASP A 102 8.05 -14.40 -0.97
C ASP A 102 8.21 -12.87 -0.99
N LEU A 103 7.74 -12.26 -2.09
CA LEU A 103 7.80 -10.81 -2.27
C LEU A 103 7.02 -10.04 -1.19
N SER A 104 6.03 -10.67 -0.56
CA SER A 104 5.26 -10.05 0.54
C SER A 104 6.03 -9.94 1.85
N ASP A 105 7.20 -10.58 1.95
CA ASP A 105 8.11 -10.40 3.09
C ASP A 105 9.07 -9.21 2.91
N HIS A 106 9.05 -8.53 1.77
CA HIS A 106 9.98 -7.42 1.52
C HIS A 106 9.47 -6.12 2.15
N GLY A 107 10.36 -5.19 2.45
CA GLY A 107 10.00 -3.90 3.03
C GLY A 107 11.17 -2.93 3.05
N ILE A 108 10.89 -1.73 3.55
CA ILE A 108 11.91 -0.70 3.78
C ILE A 108 12.43 -0.84 5.20
N PHE A 109 13.74 -0.84 5.35
CA PHE A 109 14.46 -0.98 6.61
C PHE A 109 15.45 0.16 6.79
N ILE A 110 15.71 0.46 8.06
CA ILE A 110 16.80 1.34 8.49
C ILE A 110 17.97 0.43 8.84
N GLN A 111 19.08 0.56 8.14
CA GLN A 111 20.32 -0.14 8.45
C GLN A 111 21.28 0.79 9.18
N ASN A 112 21.78 0.36 10.34
CA ASN A 112 22.93 1.00 10.96
C ASN A 112 24.19 0.61 10.18
N ILE A 113 24.94 1.59 9.68
CA ILE A 113 26.08 1.33 8.80
C ILE A 113 27.25 0.68 9.54
N THR A 114 27.42 1.01 10.83
CA THR A 114 28.50 0.51 11.69
C THR A 114 28.21 -0.90 12.18
N THR A 115 27.02 -1.16 12.71
CA THR A 115 26.68 -2.48 13.29
C THR A 115 26.07 -3.45 12.28
N LYS A 116 25.64 -2.96 11.11
CA LYS A 116 24.88 -3.69 10.08
C LYS A 116 23.51 -4.21 10.53
N ASN A 117 23.08 -3.85 11.73
CA ASN A 117 21.74 -4.17 12.21
C ASN A 117 20.69 -3.42 11.39
N THR A 118 19.65 -4.14 11.00
CA THR A 118 18.49 -3.57 10.31
C THR A 118 17.29 -3.51 11.24
N THR A 119 16.45 -2.50 11.08
CA THR A 119 15.19 -2.37 11.79
C THR A 119 14.13 -1.97 10.77
N PRO A 120 12.96 -2.64 10.74
CA PRO A 120 11.93 -2.32 9.78
C PRO A 120 11.42 -0.89 9.99
N LEU A 121 11.25 -0.13 8.89
CA LEU A 121 10.72 1.24 8.93
C LEU A 121 9.21 1.22 9.17
N LEU A 122 8.52 0.26 8.54
CA LEU A 122 7.11 -0.03 8.73
C LEU A 122 6.95 -1.43 9.30
N THR A 123 5.91 -1.69 10.07
CA THR A 123 5.66 -3.06 10.56
C THR A 123 5.13 -3.94 9.43
N LYS A 124 5.38 -5.26 9.51
CA LYS A 124 4.83 -6.23 8.54
C LYS A 124 3.31 -6.15 8.46
N GLN A 125 2.63 -5.80 9.55
CA GLN A 125 1.17 -5.67 9.58
C GLN A 125 0.65 -4.47 8.78
N THR A 126 1.50 -3.49 8.45
CA THR A 126 1.15 -2.36 7.59
C THR A 126 1.07 -2.78 6.12
N GLN A 127 1.69 -3.92 5.77
CA GLN A 127 1.69 -4.52 4.44
C GLN A 127 0.48 -5.45 4.28
N THR A 128 -0.65 -4.89 3.84
CA THR A 128 -1.88 -5.64 3.62
C THR A 128 -1.97 -6.15 2.19
N LEU A 129 -2.80 -7.18 1.96
CA LEU A 129 -3.13 -7.69 0.62
C LEU A 129 -1.93 -8.16 -0.22
N GLY A 130 -0.82 -8.57 0.41
CA GLY A 130 0.40 -8.97 -0.28
C GLY A 130 1.15 -7.81 -0.93
N LEU A 131 0.84 -6.58 -0.54
CA LEU A 131 1.54 -5.37 -0.98
C LEU A 131 2.74 -5.10 -0.09
N TYR A 132 3.85 -4.68 -0.66
CA TYR A 132 5.02 -4.24 0.09
C TYR A 132 5.56 -2.91 -0.44
N ALA A 133 6.21 -2.16 0.46
CA ALA A 133 6.86 -0.90 0.11
C ALA A 133 8.34 -1.17 -0.20
N SER A 134 8.84 -0.53 -1.26
CA SER A 134 10.23 -0.57 -1.69
C SER A 134 10.70 0.84 -2.01
N LEU A 135 12.00 1.07 -1.85
CA LEU A 135 12.63 2.34 -2.14
C LEU A 135 13.68 2.20 -3.25
N THR A 136 13.90 3.26 -4.02
CA THR A 136 15.00 3.32 -4.99
C THR A 136 15.67 4.69 -4.88
N PRO A 137 16.99 4.76 -4.59
CA PRO A 137 17.70 6.03 -4.53
C PRO A 137 17.78 6.67 -5.92
N GLY A 138 17.52 7.97 -5.97
CA GLY A 138 17.83 8.83 -7.13
C GLY A 138 19.12 9.62 -6.88
N SER A 139 19.66 10.26 -7.91
CA SER A 139 20.82 11.15 -7.75
C SER A 139 20.46 12.39 -6.93
N MET A 140 21.41 12.92 -6.16
CA MET A 140 21.22 14.18 -5.44
C MET A 140 20.92 15.32 -6.42
N GLU A 141 19.91 16.12 -6.10
CA GLU A 141 19.55 17.30 -6.88
C GLU A 141 19.44 18.51 -5.95
N ASN A 142 20.22 19.57 -6.20
CA ASN A 142 20.13 20.85 -5.48
C ASN A 142 20.20 20.73 -3.93
N GLY A 143 20.98 19.77 -3.42
CA GLY A 143 21.08 19.50 -1.98
C GLY A 143 19.87 18.77 -1.38
N CYS A 144 18.97 18.25 -2.22
CA CYS A 144 17.89 17.38 -1.81
C CYS A 144 18.30 15.91 -1.95
N ILE A 145 17.90 15.11 -0.97
CA ILE A 145 17.91 13.66 -1.05
C ILE A 145 16.72 13.24 -1.91
N VAL A 146 16.98 12.45 -2.94
CA VAL A 146 15.95 11.98 -3.88
C VAL A 146 15.75 10.49 -3.73
N TYR A 147 14.51 10.08 -3.47
CA TYR A 147 14.10 8.68 -3.39
C TYR A 147 12.80 8.47 -4.16
N THR A 148 12.65 7.33 -4.82
CA THR A 148 11.36 6.87 -5.32
C THR A 148 10.84 5.79 -4.39
N VAL A 149 9.66 6.02 -3.79
CA VAL A 149 8.96 5.01 -2.99
C VAL A 149 7.90 4.36 -3.86
N SER A 150 7.90 3.03 -3.92
CA SER A 150 6.99 2.24 -4.73
C SER A 150 6.27 1.22 -3.86
N VAL A 151 4.97 1.05 -4.10
CA VAL A 151 4.20 -0.07 -3.57
C VAL A 151 4.06 -1.11 -4.65
N ILE A 152 4.52 -2.31 -4.34
CA ILE A 152 4.62 -3.44 -5.26
C ILE A 152 3.73 -4.55 -4.72
N SER A 153 3.03 -5.24 -5.61
CA SER A 153 2.23 -6.42 -5.28
C SER A 153 3.12 -7.67 -5.20
N SER A 154 2.64 -8.73 -4.55
CA SER A 154 3.36 -10.01 -4.39
C SER A 154 3.72 -10.71 -5.71
N ASP A 155 3.15 -10.25 -6.83
CA ASP A 155 3.48 -10.66 -8.19
C ASP A 155 4.61 -9.83 -8.83
N GLY A 156 5.19 -8.88 -8.09
CA GLY A 156 6.25 -7.99 -8.55
C GLY A 156 5.76 -6.79 -9.36
N LYS A 157 4.44 -6.61 -9.54
CA LYS A 157 3.89 -5.48 -10.26
C LYS A 157 3.87 -4.23 -9.39
N VAL A 158 4.45 -3.12 -9.88
CA VAL A 158 4.32 -1.81 -9.24
C VAL A 158 2.87 -1.34 -9.39
N ILE A 159 2.21 -1.06 -8.26
CA ILE A 159 0.81 -0.62 -8.21
C ILE A 159 0.73 0.91 -8.12
N GLU A 160 1.54 1.50 -7.25
CA GLU A 160 1.62 2.94 -7.04
C GLU A 160 3.08 3.32 -6.76
N SER A 161 3.50 4.53 -7.15
CA SER A 161 4.86 5.02 -6.92
C SER A 161 4.89 6.54 -6.85
N THR A 162 5.82 7.09 -6.08
CA THR A 162 6.00 8.54 -5.96
C THR A 162 7.46 8.88 -5.71
N ALA A 163 7.95 9.90 -6.44
CA ALA A 163 9.25 10.49 -6.20
C ALA A 163 9.20 11.47 -5.03
N LEU A 164 10.11 11.32 -4.09
CA LEU A 164 10.33 12.17 -2.93
C LEU A 164 11.61 12.97 -3.13
N LYS A 165 11.51 14.27 -2.86
CA LYS A 165 12.65 15.17 -2.77
C LYS A 165 12.61 15.81 -1.40
N VAL A 166 13.55 15.45 -0.53
CA VAL A 166 13.60 15.93 0.85
C VAL A 166 14.88 16.74 1.03
N ARG A 167 14.74 17.99 1.47
CA ARG A 167 15.86 18.81 1.91
C ARG A 167 16.03 18.64 3.44
N PRO A 168 17.17 18.11 3.91
CA PRO A 168 17.40 17.92 5.35
C PRO A 168 17.49 19.25 6.10
N ILE A 169 17.10 19.29 7.38
CA ILE A 169 17.11 20.53 8.16
C ILE A 169 18.51 21.11 8.39
N SER A 170 19.52 20.24 8.45
CA SER A 170 20.94 20.61 8.60
C SER A 170 21.44 21.50 7.45
N SER A 171 20.86 21.36 6.25
CA SER A 171 21.22 22.18 5.09
C SER A 171 20.84 23.67 5.19
N TYR A 172 20.07 24.06 6.22
CA TYR A 172 19.71 25.47 6.47
C TYR A 172 20.61 26.16 7.51
N GLN A 173 21.54 25.43 8.16
CA GLN A 173 22.39 25.97 9.23
C GLN A 173 23.84 26.27 8.81
N GLY A 174 24.15 26.16 7.51
CA GLY A 174 25.43 26.57 6.91
C GLY A 174 25.25 27.75 5.97
#